data_AF-A0A656JMI5-F1
#
_entry.id   AF-A0A656JMI5-F1
#
_cell.length_a   1.000
_cell.length_b   1.000
_cell.length_c   1.000
_cell.angle_alpha   90.00
_cell.angle_beta   90.00
_cell.angle_gamma   90.00
#
_symmetry.space_group_name_H-M   'P 1'
#
loop_
_entity.id
_entity.type
_entity.pdbx_description
1 polymer ?
#
loop_
_entity_poly.entity_id
_entity_poly.type
_entity_poly.pdbx_seq_one_letter_code
_entity_poly.pdbx_strand_id
1 'polypeptide(L)' 'HTAGRRRDAAVLLGWGRNTLTRKIKELGMKVDGGDDDEADEG' A
#
# COMPACT_ATOMS: atom_id res chain seq x y z
N HIS A 1 8.06 -0.27 -10.92
CA HIS A 1 7.97 1.21 -10.76
C HIS A 1 6.59 1.57 -10.15
N THR A 2 6.39 1.31 -8.86
CA THR A 2 5.08 1.48 -8.19
C THR A 2 5.19 2.01 -6.75
N ALA A 3 6.36 1.91 -6.12
CA ALA A 3 6.58 2.36 -4.74
C ALA A 3 6.28 3.87 -4.54
N GLY A 4 6.46 4.70 -5.57
CA GLY A 4 6.11 6.12 -5.53
C GLY A 4 4.60 6.36 -5.42
N ARG A 5 3.79 5.69 -6.27
CA ARG A 5 2.33 5.91 -6.33
C ARG A 5 1.61 5.54 -5.03
N ARG A 6 2.06 4.50 -4.34
CA ARG A 6 1.45 4.07 -3.08
C ARG A 6 1.75 5.04 -1.93
N ARG A 7 2.98 5.57 -1.89
CA ARG A 7 3.37 6.59 -0.91
C ARG A 7 2.59 7.88 -1.15
N ASP A 8 2.47 8.30 -2.40
CA ASP A 8 1.71 9.50 -2.77
C ASP A 8 0.22 9.34 -2.42
N ALA A 9 -0.38 8.18 -2.70
CA ALA A 9 -1.75 7.88 -2.30
C ALA A 9 -1.94 7.93 -0.78
N ALA A 10 -0.97 7.44 0.01
CA ALA A 10 -1.03 7.50 1.47
C ALA A 10 -1.00 8.95 1.97
N VAL A 11 -0.10 9.78 1.42
CA VAL A 11 0.01 11.20 1.75
C VAL A 11 -1.26 11.97 1.35
N LEU A 12 -1.81 11.71 0.16
CA LEU A 12 -3.03 12.35 -0.34
C LEU A 12 -4.26 12.01 0.52
N LEU A 13 -4.33 10.79 1.04
CA LEU A 13 -5.40 10.33 1.92
C LEU A 13 -5.16 10.70 3.40
N GLY A 14 -4.00 11.27 3.73
CA GLY A 14 -3.60 11.56 5.11
C GLY A 14 -3.38 10.30 5.96
N TRP A 15 -3.14 9.16 5.31
CA TRP A 15 -2.95 7.86 5.97
C TRP A 15 -1.47 7.50 5.99
N GLY A 16 -1.00 6.90 7.09
CA GLY A 16 0.31 6.25 7.11
C GLY A 16 0.37 5.07 6.13
N ARG A 17 1.57 4.68 5.67
CA ARG A 17 1.75 3.55 4.74
C ARG A 17 1.08 2.27 5.21
N ASN A 18 1.22 1.94 6.50
CA ASN A 18 0.63 0.74 7.09
C ASN A 18 -0.91 0.84 7.14
N THR A 19 -1.45 2.02 7.43
CA THR A 19 -2.91 2.26 7.42
C THR A 19 -3.47 2.09 6.02
N LEU A 20 -2.78 2.61 5.01
CA LEU A 20 -3.18 2.44 3.62
C LEU A 20 -3.16 0.96 3.22
N THR A 21 -2.10 0.22 3.52
CA THR A 21 -2.01 -1.22 3.22
C THR A 21 -3.12 -2.01 3.91
N ARG A 22 -3.44 -1.72 5.19
CA ARG A 22 -4.55 -2.36 5.90
C ARG A 22 -5.90 -2.03 5.28
N LYS A 23 -6.16 -0.77 4.94
CA LYS A 23 -7.41 -0.35 4.29
C LYS A 23 -7.59 -0.99 2.92
N ILE A 24 -6.52 -1.12 2.14
CA ILE A 24 -6.52 -1.78 0.84
C ILE A 24 -6.91 -3.26 0.98
N LYS A 25 -6.31 -3.97 1.96
CA LYS A 25 -6.64 -5.37 2.28
C LYS A 25 -8.07 -5.52 2.81
N GLU A 26 -8.51 -4.65 3.71
CA GLU A 26 -9.88 -4.63 4.26
C GLU A 26 -10.94 -4.41 3.18
N LEU A 27 -10.65 -3.54 2.20
CA LEU A 27 -11.56 -3.20 1.12
C LEU A 27 -11.47 -4.17 -0.07
N GLY A 28 -10.59 -5.18 0.00
CA GLY A 28 -10.36 -6.12 -1.12
C GLY A 28 -9.82 -5.43 -2.38
N MET A 29 -9.22 -4.25 -2.23
CA MET A 29 -8.69 -3.49 -3.36
C MET A 29 -7.37 -4.11 -3.79
N LYS A 30 -7.39 -4.96 -4.82
CA LYS A 30 -6.16 -5.50 -5.38
C LYS A 30 -5.44 -4.38 -6.15
N VAL A 31 -4.49 -3.70 -5.49
CA VAL A 31 -3.64 -2.72 -6.16
C VAL A 31 -2.61 -3.52 -6.96
N ASP A 32 -2.74 -3.45 -8.29
CA ASP A 32 -1.99 -4.20 -9.32
C ASP A 32 -0.46 -3.92 -9.35
N GLY A 33 0.15 -3.56 -8.21
CA GLY A 33 1.48 -2.97 -8.17
C GLY A 33 2.23 -3.05 -6.85
N GLY A 34 1.86 -3.92 -5.90
CA GLY A 34 2.78 -4.18 -4.79
C GLY A 34 2.23 -5.04 -3.67
N ASP A 35 1.98 -6.31 -3.95
CA ASP A 35 1.91 -7.29 -2.87
C ASP A 35 3.31 -7.76 -2.43
N ASP A 36 4.39 -7.32 -3.10
CA ASP A 36 5.77 -7.74 -2.83
C ASP A 36 6.46 -7.12 -1.61
N ASP A 37 5.90 -6.10 -0.94
CA ASP A 37 6.51 -5.50 0.26
C ASP A 37 6.22 -6.31 1.55
N GLU A 38 5.44 -7.40 1.48
CA GLU A 38 5.18 -8.32 2.61
C GLU A 38 5.96 -9.65 2.46
N ALA A 39 7.01 -9.67 1.63
CA ALA A 39 7.87 -10.83 1.42
C ALA A 39 9.30 -10.68 1.99
N ASP A 40 9.63 -9.57 2.66
CA ASP A 40 10.96 -9.31 3.23
C ASP A 40 10.90 -9.10 4.76
N GLU A 41 10.37 -10.10 5.47
CA GLU A 41 10.78 -10.40 6.85
C GLU A 41 11.01 -11.92 6.93
N GLY A 42 12.15 -12.34 6.37
CA GLY A 42 12.71 -13.69 6.45
C GLY A 42 14.23 -13.61 6.59
#